data_AF-X1NTH6-F1
#
_entry.id   AF-X1NTH6-F1
#
_cell.length_a   1.000
_cell.length_b   1.000
_cell.length_c   1.000
_cell.angle_alpha   90.00
_cell.angle_beta   90.00
_cell.angle_gamma   90.00
#
_symmetry.space_group_name_H-M   'P 1'
#
loop_
_entity.id
_entity.type
_entity.pdbx_description
1 polymer ?
#
loop_
_entity_poly.entity_id
_entity_poly.type
_entity_poly.pdbx_seq_one_letter_code
_entity_poly.pdbx_strand_id
1 'polypeptide(L)'
;IPLGTIAPGVFVVVTMENKRLRKDLEYLRMGKGPNYLLYRPYHLASIEVPLSVARAVIYQEPTLVSSGKPVAEAITVAKRDLRVGERIDGIGKFDIYGSIEKASVAHKENLLPLGLAEGAVLKTNVKKGG
;
A
#
# COMPACT_ATOMS: atom_id res chain seq x y z
N ILE A 1 -18.46 -0.53 20.39
CA ILE A 1 -17.13 0.14 20.37
C ILE A 1 -17.14 1.01 19.13
N PRO A 2 -17.05 2.35 19.25
CA PRO A 2 -17.05 3.21 18.08
C PRO A 2 -15.82 2.87 17.23
N LEU A 3 -16.04 2.62 15.94
CA LEU A 3 -15.00 2.34 14.94
C LEU A 3 -14.21 3.63 14.64
N GLY A 4 -13.38 4.06 15.60
CA GLY A 4 -12.39 5.13 15.42
C GLY A 4 -11.23 4.85 16.37
N THR A 5 -9.99 4.61 15.97
CA THR A 5 -9.32 4.72 14.67
C THR A 5 -8.55 3.42 14.42
N ILE A 6 -8.67 2.79 13.24
CA ILE A 6 -7.88 1.58 12.89
C ILE A 6 -6.37 1.86 12.92
N ALA A 7 -5.99 3.13 12.82
CA ALA A 7 -4.63 3.59 13.00
C ALA A 7 -4.33 3.88 14.49
N PRO A 8 -3.13 3.51 14.99
CA PRO A 8 -2.05 2.80 14.29
C PRO A 8 -2.28 1.28 14.23
N GLY A 9 -1.86 0.63 13.15
CA GLY A 9 -1.92 -0.83 13.06
C GLY A 9 -2.18 -1.34 11.64
N VAL A 10 -2.36 -2.65 11.53
CA VAL A 10 -2.73 -3.34 10.30
C VAL A 10 -3.74 -4.43 10.60
N PHE A 11 -4.56 -4.77 9.61
CA PHE A 11 -5.54 -5.84 9.75
C PHE A 11 -5.63 -6.71 8.51
N VAL A 12 -6.15 -7.92 8.69
CA VAL A 12 -6.55 -8.83 7.62
C VAL A 12 -7.97 -9.28 7.91
N VAL A 13 -8.80 -9.33 6.87
CA VAL A 13 -10.12 -9.97 6.94
C VAL A 13 -10.01 -11.34 6.30
N VAL A 14 -10.36 -12.38 7.05
CA VAL A 14 -10.29 -13.78 6.60
C VAL A 14 -11.70 -14.35 6.48
N THR A 15 -11.98 -15.00 5.35
CA THR A 15 -13.24 -15.70 5.10
C THR A 15 -13.14 -17.17 5.47
N MET A 16 -14.00 -17.65 6.37
CA MET A 16 -14.08 -19.07 6.77
C MET A 16 -15.27 -19.76 6.10
N GLU A 17 -14.99 -20.61 5.11
CA GLU A 17 -16.02 -21.34 4.38
C GLU A 17 -16.55 -22.57 5.15
N ASN A 18 -15.73 -23.16 6.01
CA ASN A 18 -16.10 -24.34 6.79
C ASN A 18 -17.12 -24.01 7.89
N LYS A 19 -18.33 -24.58 7.80
CA LYS A 19 -19.43 -24.34 8.74
C LYS A 19 -19.12 -24.71 10.19
N ARG A 20 -18.32 -25.75 10.43
CA ARG A 20 -17.93 -26.17 11.78
C ARG A 20 -17.00 -25.13 12.40
N LEU A 21 -15.95 -24.74 11.67
CA LEU A 21 -15.00 -23.72 12.13
C LEU A 21 -15.68 -22.37 12.36
N ARG A 22 -16.72 -22.01 11.58
CA ARG A 22 -17.50 -20.80 11.87
C ARG A 22 -18.21 -20.84 13.23
N LYS A 23 -18.80 -21.97 13.60
CA LYS A 23 -19.43 -22.15 14.92
C LYS A 23 -18.41 -22.04 16.05
N ASP A 24 -17.23 -22.62 15.84
CA ASP A 24 -16.14 -22.55 16.81
C ASP A 24 -15.65 -21.11 16.98
N LEU A 25 -15.46 -20.36 15.88
CA LEU A 25 -15.06 -18.96 15.94
C LEU A 25 -16.14 -18.05 16.55
N GLU A 26 -17.43 -18.32 16.30
CA GLU A 26 -18.53 -17.60 16.96
C GLU A 26 -18.55 -17.87 18.47
N TYR A 27 -18.35 -19.14 18.87
CA TYR A 27 -18.20 -19.53 20.27
C TYR A 27 -17.02 -18.79 20.93
N LEU A 28 -15.89 -18.68 20.22
CA LEU A 28 -14.71 -17.92 20.64
C LEU A 28 -14.86 -16.38 20.54
N ARG A 29 -16.08 -15.88 20.27
CA ARG A 29 -16.41 -14.44 20.21
C ARG A 29 -15.71 -13.66 19.10
N MET A 30 -15.24 -14.36 18.06
CA MET A 30 -14.65 -13.72 16.87
C MET A 30 -15.71 -13.11 15.93
N GLY A 31 -16.99 -13.38 16.18
CA GLY A 31 -18.13 -12.91 15.39
C GLY A 31 -18.87 -14.05 14.68
N LYS A 32 -19.99 -13.73 14.04
CA LYS A 32 -20.85 -14.73 13.36
C LYS A 32 -20.25 -15.27 12.04
N GLY A 33 -19.20 -14.64 11.53
CA GLY A 33 -18.62 -14.94 10.23
C GLY A 33 -19.51 -14.53 9.04
N PRO A 34 -19.18 -14.98 7.82
CA PRO A 34 -18.03 -15.82 7.49
C PRO A 34 -16.71 -15.05 7.51
N ASN A 35 -16.75 -13.71 7.65
CA ASN A 35 -15.58 -12.84 7.65
C ASN A 35 -15.17 -12.52 9.08
N TYR A 36 -13.88 -12.65 9.37
CA TYR A 36 -13.30 -12.43 10.69
C TYR A 36 -12.13 -11.44 10.60
N LEU A 37 -12.03 -10.54 11.57
CA LEU A 37 -10.97 -9.53 11.63
C LEU A 37 -9.80 -10.03 12.48
N LEU A 38 -8.62 -10.09 11.87
CA LEU A 38 -7.35 -10.23 12.59
C LEU A 38 -6.68 -8.85 12.61
N TYR A 39 -6.47 -8.29 13.79
CA TYR A 39 -6.00 -6.91 13.95
C TYR A 39 -4.76 -6.86 14.84
N ARG A 40 -3.71 -6.19 14.36
CA ARG A 40 -2.52 -5.83 15.14
C ARG A 40 -2.60 -4.32 15.42
N PRO A 41 -2.95 -3.88 16.65
CA PRO A 41 -3.28 -2.49 16.97
C PRO A 41 -2.07 -1.58 17.18
N TYR A 42 -0.96 -1.86 16.49
CA TYR A 42 0.26 -1.08 16.55
C TYR A 42 1.20 -1.42 15.40
N HIS A 43 2.07 -0.48 15.08
CA HIS A 43 3.33 -0.68 14.36
C HIS A 43 4.32 0.35 14.92
N LEU A 44 5.53 -0.05 15.26
CA LEU A 44 6.52 0.83 15.89
C LEU A 44 7.53 1.40 14.89
N ALA A 45 7.22 1.31 13.60
CA ALA A 45 8.00 1.81 12.48
C ALA A 45 9.50 1.45 12.61
N SER A 46 10.37 2.45 12.76
CA SER A 46 11.83 2.26 12.85
C SER A 46 12.26 1.42 14.06
N ILE A 47 11.48 1.38 15.14
CA ILE A 47 11.81 0.61 16.35
C ILE A 47 11.73 -0.91 16.09
N GLU A 48 10.94 -1.35 15.11
CA GLU A 48 10.83 -2.77 14.72
C GLU A 48 11.89 -3.21 13.70
N VAL A 49 12.60 -2.27 13.06
CA VAL A 49 13.63 -2.58 12.03
C VAL A 49 14.75 -3.50 12.54
N PRO A 50 15.30 -3.34 13.77
CA PRO A 50 16.32 -4.25 14.29
C PRO A 50 15.89 -5.72 14.33
N LEU A 51 14.59 -6.01 14.46
CA LEU A 51 14.09 -7.39 14.41
C LEU A 51 14.26 -8.00 13.02
N SER A 52 14.09 -7.21 11.96
CA SER A 52 14.33 -7.66 10.58
C SER A 52 15.82 -7.92 10.34
N VAL A 53 16.70 -7.06 10.88
CA VAL A 53 18.16 -7.25 10.81
C VAL A 53 18.58 -8.53 11.54
N ALA A 54 18.09 -8.74 12.77
CA ALA A 54 18.38 -9.94 13.54
C ALA A 54 17.92 -11.21 12.81
N ARG A 55 16.73 -11.21 12.20
CA ARG A 55 16.23 -12.34 11.40
C ARG A 55 17.09 -12.60 10.16
N ALA A 56 17.48 -11.56 9.45
CA ALA A 56 18.33 -11.69 8.28
C ALA A 56 19.73 -12.25 8.62
N VAL A 57 20.34 -11.81 9.74
CA VAL A 57 21.69 -12.24 10.12
C VAL A 57 21.71 -13.61 10.80
N ILE A 58 20.86 -13.81 11.82
CA ILE A 58 20.86 -15.01 12.66
C ILE A 58 20.18 -16.18 11.96
N TYR A 59 19.04 -15.92 11.29
CA TYR A 59 18.21 -16.97 10.69
C TYR A 59 18.27 -17.01 9.17
N GLN A 60 18.99 -16.07 8.52
CA GLN A 60 19.04 -15.95 7.06
C GLN A 60 17.64 -15.84 6.44
N GLU A 61 16.72 -15.15 7.13
CA GLU A 61 15.31 -15.08 6.76
C GLU A 61 14.88 -13.61 6.51
N PRO A 62 14.29 -13.30 5.34
CA PRO A 62 13.74 -11.98 5.10
C PRO A 62 12.39 -11.79 5.80
N THR A 63 12.07 -10.56 6.23
CA THR A 63 10.76 -10.22 6.79
C THR A 63 9.72 -9.83 5.75
N LEU A 64 10.14 -9.35 4.58
CA LEU A 64 9.29 -9.05 3.44
C LEU A 64 10.10 -9.13 2.14
N VAL A 65 9.54 -9.77 1.12
CA VAL A 65 10.10 -9.84 -0.23
C VAL A 65 9.01 -9.66 -1.27
N SER A 66 9.33 -9.02 -2.39
CA SER A 66 8.49 -9.08 -3.59
C SER A 66 8.64 -10.45 -4.24
N SER A 67 7.52 -11.09 -4.58
CA SER A 67 7.52 -12.37 -5.29
C SER A 67 6.81 -12.23 -6.64
N GLY A 68 7.37 -12.84 -7.68
CA GLY A 68 6.83 -12.81 -9.04
C GLY A 68 6.94 -11.44 -9.73
N LYS A 69 6.08 -11.23 -10.74
CA LYS A 69 6.00 -9.96 -11.48
C LYS A 69 5.18 -8.94 -10.69
N PRO A 70 5.47 -7.62 -10.82
CA PRO A 70 4.64 -6.59 -10.22
C PRO A 70 3.17 -6.73 -10.64
N VAL A 71 2.25 -6.66 -9.66
CA VAL A 71 0.80 -6.69 -9.89
C VAL A 71 0.14 -5.32 -9.72
N ALA A 72 0.83 -4.40 -9.06
CA ALA A 72 0.44 -3.01 -8.87
C ALA A 72 1.64 -2.10 -9.10
N GLU A 73 1.36 -0.84 -9.43
CA GLU A 73 2.33 0.23 -9.63
C GLU A 73 1.89 1.46 -8.83
N ALA A 74 2.86 2.16 -8.23
CA ALA A 74 2.61 3.46 -7.64
C ALA A 74 2.73 4.51 -8.75
N ILE A 75 1.60 5.01 -9.24
CA ILE A 75 1.54 5.96 -10.36
C ILE A 75 1.56 7.40 -9.86
N THR A 76 1.99 8.31 -10.74
CA THR A 76 2.02 9.76 -10.50
C THR A 76 0.72 10.40 -10.93
N VAL A 77 0.12 11.23 -10.08
CA VAL A 77 -1.09 12.01 -10.40
C VAL A 77 -0.84 13.49 -10.12
N ALA A 78 -1.24 14.35 -11.05
CA ALA A 78 -1.06 15.80 -10.91
C ALA A 78 -2.03 16.40 -9.86
N LYS A 79 -1.51 17.16 -8.90
CA LYS A 79 -2.29 17.93 -7.90
C LYS A 79 -2.87 19.22 -8.46
N ARG A 80 -2.25 19.75 -9.51
CA ARG A 80 -2.59 21.00 -10.19
C ARG A 80 -2.36 20.83 -11.69
N ASP A 81 -2.78 21.82 -12.46
CA ASP A 81 -2.39 21.91 -13.86
C ASP A 81 -0.87 22.14 -13.95
N LEU A 82 -0.20 21.31 -14.77
CA LEU A 82 1.23 21.36 -15.07
C LEU A 82 1.41 21.71 -16.54
N ARG A 83 2.28 22.67 -16.84
CA ARG A 83 2.57 23.09 -18.22
C ARG A 83 3.83 22.43 -18.75
N VAL A 84 3.91 22.33 -20.07
CA VAL A 84 5.12 21.91 -20.77
C VAL A 84 6.33 22.74 -20.31
N GLY A 85 7.46 22.07 -20.10
CA GLY A 85 8.71 22.67 -19.63
C GLY A 85 8.81 22.82 -18.10
N GLU A 86 7.71 22.71 -17.35
CA GLU A 86 7.78 22.68 -15.88
C GLU A 86 8.52 21.43 -15.40
N ARG A 87 9.20 21.55 -14.25
CA ARG A 87 9.90 20.46 -13.57
C ARG A 87 9.11 20.05 -12.32
N ILE A 88 8.81 18.77 -12.19
CA ILE A 88 8.08 18.22 -11.05
C ILE A 88 8.89 18.36 -9.76
N ASP A 89 8.26 18.93 -8.73
CA ASP A 89 8.89 19.22 -7.44
C ASP A 89 9.19 17.98 -6.57
N GLY A 90 8.38 16.93 -6.63
CA GLY A 90 8.62 15.64 -5.97
C GLY A 90 7.53 15.20 -4.99
N ILE A 91 7.75 14.07 -4.32
CA ILE A 91 6.75 13.46 -3.44
C ILE A 91 6.56 14.31 -2.17
N GLY A 92 5.31 14.51 -1.75
CA GLY A 92 4.98 15.28 -0.56
C GLY A 92 4.93 16.80 -0.74
N LYS A 93 5.18 17.31 -1.96
CA LYS A 93 5.15 18.74 -2.29
C LYS A 93 3.85 19.12 -3.03
N PHE A 94 3.89 20.03 -4.00
CA PHE A 94 2.72 20.70 -4.58
C PHE A 94 2.30 20.15 -5.94
N ASP A 95 3.19 19.53 -6.73
CA ASP A 95 2.87 19.17 -8.11
C ASP A 95 2.15 17.83 -8.22
N ILE A 96 2.52 16.86 -7.40
CA ILE A 96 2.10 15.47 -7.58
C ILE A 96 1.74 14.75 -6.27
N TYR A 97 0.95 13.69 -6.38
CA TYR A 97 0.80 12.64 -5.36
C TYR A 97 0.85 11.25 -6.00
N GLY A 98 1.01 10.23 -5.15
CA GLY A 98 0.95 8.83 -5.56
C GLY A 98 -0.47 8.27 -5.51
N SER A 99 -0.83 7.49 -6.51
CA SER A 99 -1.99 6.59 -6.48
C SER A 99 -1.55 5.16 -6.79
N ILE A 100 -2.37 4.16 -6.46
CA ILE A 100 -2.11 2.77 -6.83
C ILE A 100 -2.94 2.39 -8.05
N GLU A 101 -2.31 1.72 -9.01
CA GLU A 101 -2.97 1.16 -10.19
C GLU A 101 -2.45 -0.27 -10.44
N LYS A 102 -3.22 -1.09 -11.14
CA LYS A 102 -2.76 -2.40 -11.64
C LYS A 102 -1.55 -2.20 -12.54
N ALA A 103 -0.51 -3.00 -12.33
CA ALA A 103 0.71 -2.93 -13.14
C ALA A 103 0.43 -3.11 -14.64
N SER A 104 -0.56 -3.93 -15.01
CA SER A 104 -0.96 -4.13 -16.40
C SER A 104 -1.57 -2.87 -17.05
N VAL A 105 -2.35 -2.09 -16.29
CA VAL A 105 -2.95 -0.83 -16.76
C VAL A 105 -1.87 0.24 -16.85
N ALA A 106 -1.05 0.39 -15.81
CA ALA A 106 0.07 1.33 -15.80
C ALA A 106 1.02 1.12 -16.99
N HIS A 107 1.33 -0.13 -17.32
CA HIS A 107 2.15 -0.45 -18.49
C HIS A 107 1.45 -0.15 -19.82
N LYS A 108 0.17 -0.56 -19.97
CA LYS A 108 -0.62 -0.34 -21.20
C LYS A 108 -0.80 1.15 -21.50
N GLU A 109 -1.04 1.95 -20.48
CA GLU A 109 -1.30 3.39 -20.60
C GLU A 109 -0.03 4.24 -20.46
N ASN A 110 1.14 3.60 -20.28
CA ASN A 110 2.43 4.25 -20.13
C ASN A 110 2.43 5.32 -19.01
N LEU A 111 1.82 4.98 -17.87
CA LEU A 111 1.73 5.84 -16.70
C LEU A 111 3.11 6.02 -16.05
N LEU A 112 3.40 7.23 -15.56
CA LEU A 112 4.68 7.57 -14.94
C LEU A 112 4.77 6.97 -13.52
N PRO A 113 5.74 6.08 -13.23
CA PRO A 113 5.97 5.58 -11.88
C PRO A 113 6.37 6.72 -10.94
N LEU A 114 5.75 6.79 -9.77
CA LEU A 114 5.92 7.86 -8.79
C LEU A 114 7.38 8.03 -8.37
N GLY A 115 8.11 6.91 -8.19
CA GLY A 115 9.52 6.92 -7.81
C GLY A 115 10.45 7.53 -8.87
N LEU A 116 9.98 7.74 -10.10
CA LEU A 116 10.74 8.33 -11.21
C LEU A 116 10.27 9.75 -11.57
N ALA A 117 9.27 10.28 -10.87
CA ALA A 117 8.63 11.55 -11.25
C ALA A 117 9.40 12.78 -10.77
N GLU A 118 10.09 12.71 -9.63
CA GLU A 118 10.80 13.86 -9.08
C GLU A 118 11.88 14.37 -10.04
N GLY A 119 11.83 15.67 -10.34
CA GLY A 119 12.78 16.29 -11.26
C GLY A 119 12.50 16.02 -12.74
N ALA A 120 11.49 15.23 -13.11
CA ALA A 120 11.08 15.05 -14.49
C ALA A 120 10.53 16.36 -15.07
N VAL A 121 10.74 16.57 -16.38
CA VAL A 121 10.30 17.78 -17.10
C VAL A 121 9.10 17.44 -17.97
N LEU A 122 8.03 18.22 -17.86
CA LEU A 122 6.80 18.02 -18.61
C LEU A 122 7.04 18.22 -20.10
N LYS A 123 6.70 17.20 -20.89
CA LYS A 123 6.72 17.25 -22.36
C LYS A 123 5.40 17.76 -22.96
N THR A 124 4.33 17.65 -22.20
CA THR A 124 2.98 18.06 -22.58
C THR A 124 2.29 18.72 -21.39
N ASN A 125 1.23 19.49 -21.65
CA ASN A 125 0.40 20.01 -20.58
C ASN A 125 -0.40 18.87 -19.94
N VAL A 126 -0.47 18.85 -18.61
CA VAL A 126 -1.23 17.86 -17.83
C VAL A 126 -2.20 18.61 -16.93
N LYS A 127 -3.46 18.19 -16.93
CA LYS A 127 -4.48 18.77 -16.06
C LYS A 127 -4.44 18.14 -14.68
N LYS A 128 -4.91 18.87 -13.67
CA LYS A 128 -5.12 18.30 -12.33
C LYS A 128 -5.89 16.99 -12.43
N GLY A 129 -5.40 15.94 -11.76
CA GLY A 129 -5.98 14.60 -11.74
C GLY A 129 -5.63 13.72 -12.95
N GLY A 130 -4.92 14.28 -13.94
CA GLY A 130 -4.30 13.50 -15.01
C GLY A 130 -2.90 13.01 -14.67
#